data_AF-B4HMN8-F1
#
_entry.id   AF-B4HMN8-F1
#
_cell.length_a   1.000
_cell.length_b   1.000
_cell.length_c   1.000
_cell.angle_alpha   90.00
_cell.angle_beta   90.00
_cell.angle_gamma   90.00
#
_symmetry.space_group_name_H-M   'P 1'
#
loop_
_entity.id
_entity.type
_entity.pdbx_description
1 polymer ?
#
loop_
_entity_poly.entity_id
_entity_poly.type
_entity_poly.pdbx_seq_one_letter_code
_entity_poly.pdbx_strand_id
1 'polypeptide(L)'
;MRQIKLLVWLLVGGVVSSTEQLQFLKNFLEAVHKERYISTILLMQRKVHKHYFLHGLYPISWPIIRFDETKRVELVNNFNKDILALDFNHIRDARIMIWLQMSPSETFLQNIVFQASEQKFLNLVVIENTLKTRRFYPFPQPMVQVIDKPFEEKEIYPALWRNFMGKNAIAVPDLVPPRSFYSFNPKTGHRTQSGSVYKVFKAFTQRYNITMLLKWPLNTNTTQKEIIERTVRGEIDLPLTGQLISFRHPNGSRAQPLLGMTALSIAVPCGPELPMFDRFFLVYGLTTSC
;
A
#
# COMPACT_ATOMS: atom_id res chain seq x y z
N MET A 1 6.39 -11.28 -11.62
CA MET A 1 6.45 -10.87 -10.20
C MET A 1 7.44 -9.73 -10.07
N ARG A 2 7.03 -8.52 -9.69
CA ARG A 2 7.94 -7.38 -9.52
C ARG A 2 8.83 -7.65 -8.30
N GLN A 3 10.15 -7.68 -8.48
CA GLN A 3 11.12 -7.74 -7.39
C GLN A 3 10.88 -6.55 -6.46
N ILE A 4 10.53 -6.82 -5.22
CA ILE A 4 10.28 -5.75 -4.26
C ILE A 4 11.63 -5.25 -3.76
N LYS A 5 11.87 -3.97 -4.05
CA LYS A 5 13.14 -3.28 -3.83
C LYS A 5 13.24 -2.89 -2.38
N LEU A 6 14.24 -3.43 -1.68
CA LEU A 6 14.52 -3.08 -0.30
C LEU A 6 15.41 -1.82 -0.33
N LEU A 7 15.08 -0.83 0.49
CA LEU A 7 15.77 0.47 0.54
C LEU A 7 16.07 0.79 2.00
N VAL A 8 17.16 0.25 2.51
CA VAL A 8 17.65 0.52 3.88
C VAL A 8 18.21 1.93 3.92
N TRP A 9 17.48 2.87 4.54
CA TRP A 9 17.94 4.23 4.84
C TRP A 9 18.74 4.26 6.13
N LEU A 10 20.07 4.19 6.03
CA LEU A 10 20.95 4.30 7.21
C LEU A 10 21.33 5.78 7.41
N LEU A 11 20.85 6.43 8.47
CA LEU A 11 21.25 7.79 8.87
C LEU A 11 22.39 7.76 9.90
N VAL A 12 23.64 7.66 9.46
CA VAL A 12 24.80 7.63 10.39
C VAL A 12 25.26 9.06 10.70
N GLY A 13 25.43 9.38 11.99
CA GLY A 13 25.93 10.67 12.45
C GLY A 13 27.06 10.55 13.48
N GLY A 14 28.33 10.59 13.02
CA GLY A 14 29.54 10.80 13.82
C GLY A 14 30.29 9.58 14.43
N VAL A 15 31.54 9.39 13.97
CA VAL A 15 32.73 8.67 14.51
C VAL A 15 32.64 7.18 14.96
N VAL A 16 33.71 6.42 14.62
CA VAL A 16 34.14 5.04 14.99
C VAL A 16 33.10 4.17 15.69
N SER A 17 32.49 3.26 14.94
CA SER A 17 31.76 2.14 15.52
C SER A 17 32.72 1.09 16.06
N SER A 18 32.40 0.57 17.25
CA SER A 18 33.11 -0.58 17.79
C SER A 18 32.93 -1.79 16.86
N THR A 19 33.86 -2.74 16.92
CA THR A 19 33.75 -4.01 16.18
C THR A 19 32.42 -4.71 16.47
N GLU A 20 31.91 -4.62 17.70
CA GLU A 20 30.61 -5.16 18.10
C GLU A 20 29.44 -4.51 17.36
N GLN A 21 29.44 -3.18 17.21
CA GLN A 21 28.40 -2.46 16.46
C GLN A 21 28.39 -2.85 14.97
N LEU A 22 29.58 -2.99 14.37
CA LEU A 22 29.70 -3.43 12.98
C LEU A 22 29.22 -4.88 12.80
N GLN A 23 29.57 -5.77 13.72
CA GLN A 23 29.11 -7.15 13.71
C GLN A 23 27.59 -7.23 13.90
N PHE A 24 27.03 -6.43 14.80
CA PHE A 24 25.59 -6.33 14.98
C PHE A 24 24.89 -5.89 13.70
N LEU A 25 25.39 -4.81 13.06
CA LEU A 25 24.81 -4.32 11.81
C LEU A 25 24.86 -5.38 10.71
N LYS A 26 25.99 -6.09 10.57
CA LYS A 26 26.13 -7.18 9.60
C LYS A 26 25.08 -8.27 9.85
N ASN A 27 24.98 -8.76 11.09
CA ASN A 27 24.01 -9.78 11.48
C ASN A 27 22.57 -9.30 11.26
N PHE A 28 22.30 -8.02 11.52
CA PHE A 28 20.99 -7.40 11.32
C PHE A 28 20.61 -7.36 9.85
N LEU A 29 21.52 -6.91 8.96
CA LEU A 29 21.27 -6.90 7.53
C LEU A 29 21.07 -8.33 6.98
N GLU A 30 21.84 -9.30 7.46
CA GLU A 30 21.65 -10.72 7.10
C GLU A 30 20.28 -11.24 7.56
N ALA A 31 19.83 -10.91 8.77
CA ALA A 31 18.53 -11.31 9.28
C ALA A 31 17.39 -10.65 8.47
N VAL A 32 17.50 -9.35 8.16
CA VAL A 32 16.56 -8.64 7.28
C VAL A 32 16.51 -9.26 5.89
N HIS A 33 17.67 -9.67 5.35
CA HIS A 33 17.79 -10.35 4.07
C HIS A 33 17.10 -11.72 4.07
N LYS A 34 17.25 -12.49 5.15
CA LYS A 34 16.53 -13.78 5.34
C LYS A 34 15.02 -13.57 5.41
N GLU A 35 14.55 -12.51 6.09
CA GLU A 35 13.13 -12.17 6.14
C GLU A 35 12.60 -11.79 4.74
N ARG A 36 13.37 -11.01 3.96
CA ARG A 36 13.10 -10.72 2.55
C ARG A 36 14.37 -10.20 1.87
N TYR A 37 14.61 -10.71 0.67
CA TYR A 37 15.80 -10.39 -0.12
C TYR A 37 16.06 -8.88 -0.25
N ILE A 38 17.28 -8.48 0.12
CA ILE A 38 17.82 -7.12 -0.07
C ILE A 38 18.37 -7.00 -1.48
N SER A 39 17.75 -6.16 -2.31
CA SER A 39 18.26 -5.85 -3.64
C SER A 39 19.32 -4.73 -3.62
N THR A 40 19.20 -3.76 -2.72
CA THR A 40 20.07 -2.58 -2.65
C THR A 40 20.00 -1.95 -1.25
N ILE A 41 21.05 -1.24 -0.85
CA ILE A 41 21.10 -0.47 0.39
C ILE A 41 21.24 1.02 0.03
N LEU A 42 20.49 1.89 0.72
CA LEU A 42 20.54 3.34 0.55
C LEU A 42 21.16 4.01 1.77
N LEU A 43 22.46 4.20 1.76
CA LEU A 43 23.13 4.87 2.87
C LEU A 43 22.95 6.40 2.76
N MET A 44 22.41 7.05 3.78
CA MET A 44 22.37 8.52 3.86
C MET A 44 23.23 9.00 5.03
N GLN A 45 24.38 9.59 4.76
CA GLN A 45 25.33 9.96 5.81
C GLN A 45 25.49 11.48 5.91
N ARG A 46 25.46 12.01 7.14
CA ARG A 46 25.80 13.42 7.41
C ARG A 46 27.31 13.60 7.25
N LYS A 47 27.78 14.66 6.56
CA LYS A 47 29.21 14.84 6.24
C LYS A 47 30.06 14.80 7.51
N VAL A 48 31.28 14.25 7.37
CA VAL A 48 32.56 14.65 8.04
C VAL A 48 33.54 13.49 8.31
N HIS A 49 33.29 12.23 7.93
CA HIS A 49 34.33 11.20 8.03
C HIS A 49 34.68 10.55 6.70
N LYS A 50 35.89 10.88 6.20
CA LYS A 50 36.60 10.14 5.15
C LYS A 50 36.86 8.67 5.53
N HIS A 51 36.72 8.30 6.81
CA HIS A 51 36.79 6.92 7.24
C HIS A 51 35.48 6.20 6.94
N TYR A 52 35.58 5.28 5.97
CA TYR A 52 34.51 4.42 5.49
C TYR A 52 33.95 3.54 6.62
N PHE A 53 32.88 3.97 7.29
CA PHE A 53 32.08 3.13 8.20
C PHE A 53 31.76 1.76 7.58
N LEU A 54 31.50 1.76 6.27
CA LEU A 54 31.19 0.56 5.51
C LEU A 54 32.39 -0.37 5.28
N HIS A 55 33.64 0.08 5.47
CA HIS A 55 34.82 -0.78 5.24
C HIS A 55 34.81 -2.02 6.13
N GLY A 56 34.29 -1.89 7.35
CA GLY A 56 34.11 -3.02 8.28
C GLY A 56 32.97 -3.97 7.90
N LEU A 57 32.10 -3.57 6.99
CA LEU A 57 31.05 -4.44 6.46
C LEU A 57 31.50 -5.17 5.18
N TYR A 58 32.59 -4.75 4.54
CA TYR A 58 33.09 -5.44 3.36
C TYR A 58 33.64 -6.83 3.70
N PRO A 59 33.42 -7.82 2.82
CA PRO A 59 32.61 -7.74 1.60
C PRO A 59 31.10 -7.86 1.91
N ILE A 60 30.31 -6.85 1.48
CA ILE A 60 28.85 -6.97 1.41
C ILE A 60 28.46 -7.38 -0.02
N SER A 61 27.62 -8.40 -0.17
CA SER A 61 27.08 -8.84 -1.46
C SER A 61 26.01 -7.90 -2.05
N TRP A 62 25.58 -6.87 -1.31
CA TRP A 62 24.47 -5.98 -1.70
C TRP A 62 25.00 -4.66 -2.28
N PRO A 63 24.48 -4.18 -3.43
CA PRO A 63 24.79 -2.86 -3.96
C PRO A 63 24.45 -1.75 -2.96
N ILE A 64 25.27 -0.70 -2.87
CA ILE A 64 25.07 0.42 -1.94
C ILE A 64 25.06 1.74 -2.71
N ILE A 65 23.97 2.49 -2.61
CA ILE A 65 23.89 3.88 -3.06
C ILE A 65 24.13 4.77 -1.84
N ARG A 66 25.02 5.75 -1.95
CA ARG A 66 25.28 6.72 -0.87
C ARG A 66 24.74 8.09 -1.22
N PHE A 67 24.08 8.72 -0.26
CA PHE A 67 23.62 10.09 -0.30
C PHE A 67 24.33 10.86 0.82
N ASP A 68 24.86 12.03 0.49
CA ASP A 68 25.24 13.02 1.49
C ASP A 68 24.10 14.04 1.71
N GLU A 69 24.24 14.83 2.77
CA GLU A 69 23.34 15.96 3.08
C GLU A 69 23.24 17.00 1.96
N THR A 70 24.22 17.05 1.04
CA THR A 70 24.19 17.92 -0.14
C THR A 70 23.50 17.28 -1.35
N LYS A 71 22.84 16.12 -1.15
CA LYS A 71 22.15 15.32 -2.17
C LYS A 71 23.09 14.83 -3.28
N ARG A 72 24.40 14.78 -3.04
CA ARG A 72 25.33 14.16 -3.99
C ARG A 72 25.18 12.65 -3.88
N VAL A 73 25.01 12.00 -5.03
CA VAL A 73 24.86 10.55 -5.14
C VAL A 73 26.22 9.96 -5.46
N GLU A 74 26.78 9.18 -4.54
CA GLU A 74 27.96 8.36 -4.81
C GLU A 74 27.52 6.91 -5.02
N LEU A 75 27.88 6.39 -6.20
CA LEU A 75 27.56 5.04 -6.62
C LEU A 75 28.71 4.11 -6.21
N VAL A 76 28.44 3.15 -5.32
CA VAL A 76 29.46 2.19 -4.86
C VAL A 76 29.02 0.77 -5.25
N ASN A 77 29.72 0.19 -6.24
CA ASN A 77 29.49 -1.12 -6.88
C ASN A 77 28.30 -1.24 -7.84
N ASN A 78 28.33 -2.29 -8.69
CA ASN A 78 27.42 -2.63 -9.80
C ASN A 78 25.97 -2.15 -9.64
N PHE A 79 25.49 -1.36 -10.61
CA PHE A 79 24.21 -0.65 -10.54
C PHE A 79 23.04 -1.34 -11.22
N ASN A 80 21.88 -1.29 -10.56
CA ASN A 80 20.59 -1.50 -11.19
C ASN A 80 20.01 -0.14 -11.64
N LYS A 81 19.87 0.06 -12.96
CA LYS A 81 19.37 1.31 -13.57
C LYS A 81 17.94 1.67 -13.12
N ASP A 82 17.17 0.70 -12.64
CA ASP A 82 15.77 0.90 -12.23
C ASP A 82 15.60 1.65 -10.90
N ILE A 83 16.68 2.06 -10.23
CA ILE A 83 16.64 2.72 -8.92
C ILE A 83 16.65 4.24 -9.03
N LEU A 84 17.26 4.81 -10.08
CA LEU A 84 17.29 6.26 -10.27
C LEU A 84 15.92 6.85 -10.63
N ALA A 85 14.96 6.01 -11.02
CA ALA A 85 13.57 6.38 -11.29
C ALA A 85 12.65 6.19 -10.06
N LEU A 86 13.19 6.35 -8.85
CA LEU A 86 12.42 6.21 -7.60
C LEU A 86 11.36 7.31 -7.49
N ASP A 87 10.12 6.96 -7.85
CA ASP A 87 8.94 7.66 -7.37
C ASP A 87 8.83 7.41 -5.84
N PHE A 88 8.73 8.48 -5.06
CA PHE A 88 8.55 8.43 -3.60
C PHE A 88 7.35 7.57 -3.19
N ASN A 89 6.35 7.38 -4.06
CA ASN A 89 5.24 6.47 -3.83
C ASN A 89 5.68 5.02 -3.59
N HIS A 90 6.79 4.57 -4.19
CA HIS A 90 7.35 3.23 -3.98
C HIS A 90 8.17 3.09 -2.68
N ILE A 91 8.52 4.21 -2.03
CA ILE A 91 9.28 4.20 -0.77
C ILE A 91 8.39 3.79 0.41
N ARG A 92 7.07 3.85 0.29
CA ARG A 92 6.16 3.42 1.38
C ARG A 92 6.37 1.96 1.78
N ASP A 93 6.70 1.10 0.80
CA ASP A 93 6.98 -0.33 1.01
C ASP A 93 8.45 -0.62 1.32
N ALA A 94 9.32 0.39 1.26
CA ALA A 94 10.73 0.24 1.61
C ALA A 94 10.91 -0.05 3.09
N ARG A 95 11.91 -0.90 3.41
CA ARG A 95 12.39 -1.14 4.77
C ARG A 95 13.48 -0.15 5.13
N ILE A 96 13.13 0.81 5.96
CA ILE A 96 13.97 1.91 6.44
C ILE A 96 14.59 1.49 7.78
N MET A 97 15.88 1.77 7.98
CA MET A 97 16.60 1.43 9.21
C MET A 97 17.44 2.62 9.69
N ILE A 98 16.88 3.41 10.59
CA ILE A 98 17.56 4.57 11.15
C ILE A 98 18.53 4.08 12.22
N TRP A 99 19.83 4.26 12.00
CA TRP A 99 20.86 3.94 12.98
C TRP A 99 21.32 5.19 13.70
N LEU A 100 21.00 5.30 14.98
CA LEU A 100 21.38 6.44 15.80
C LEU A 100 22.66 6.14 16.57
N GLN A 101 23.68 7.00 16.43
CA GLN A 101 24.91 6.92 17.22
C GLN A 101 24.78 7.62 18.60
N MET A 102 23.56 7.90 19.03
CA MET A 102 23.23 8.50 20.31
C MET A 102 22.05 7.77 20.93
N SER A 103 21.90 7.89 22.25
CA SER A 103 20.67 7.49 22.93
C SER A 103 19.62 8.58 22.70
N PRO A 104 18.56 8.32 21.91
CA PRO A 104 17.59 9.35 21.59
C PRO A 104 16.72 9.70 22.81
N SER A 105 16.34 10.97 22.94
CA SER A 105 15.26 11.34 23.86
C SER A 105 13.92 10.79 23.36
N GLU A 106 12.96 10.62 24.27
CA GLU A 106 11.61 10.17 23.88
C GLU A 106 10.94 11.18 22.93
N THR A 107 11.16 12.48 23.14
CA THR A 107 10.68 13.54 22.23
C THR A 107 11.26 13.41 20.83
N PHE A 108 12.52 13.01 20.69
CA PHE A 108 13.15 12.79 19.39
C PHE A 108 12.56 11.56 18.68
N LEU A 109 12.32 10.47 19.42
CA LEU A 109 11.65 9.29 18.87
C LEU A 109 10.22 9.60 18.43
N GLN A 110 9.47 10.37 19.22
CA GLN A 110 8.13 10.84 18.84
C GLN A 110 8.17 11.67 17.56
N ASN A 111 9.18 12.52 17.38
CA ASN A 111 9.36 13.26 16.13
C ASN A 111 9.62 12.33 14.94
N ILE A 112 10.42 11.27 15.12
CA ILE A 112 10.63 10.25 14.06
C ILE A 112 9.31 9.56 13.72
N VAL A 113 8.54 9.13 14.73
CA VAL A 113 7.23 8.48 14.57
C VAL A 113 6.25 9.39 13.83
N PHE A 114 6.20 10.66 14.21
CA PHE A 114 5.37 11.68 13.57
C PHE A 114 5.74 11.85 12.10
N GLN A 115 7.03 12.07 11.80
CA GLN A 115 7.50 12.23 10.42
C GLN A 115 7.27 10.96 9.58
N ALA A 116 7.51 9.77 10.15
CA ALA A 116 7.26 8.51 9.48
C ALA A 116 5.78 8.32 9.13
N SER A 117 4.89 8.72 10.04
CA SER A 117 3.44 8.72 9.83
C SER A 117 3.02 9.69 8.72
N GLU A 118 3.50 10.94 8.76
CA GLU A 118 3.21 11.96 7.75
C GLU A 118 3.66 11.51 6.35
N GLN A 119 4.84 10.89 6.27
CA GLN A 119 5.38 10.35 5.01
C GLN A 119 4.81 8.97 4.64
N LYS A 120 3.91 8.41 5.45
CA LYS A 120 3.26 7.10 5.24
C LYS A 120 4.27 5.96 5.08
N PHE A 121 5.37 5.99 5.83
CA PHE A 121 6.30 4.88 5.89
C PHE A 121 5.68 3.71 6.63
N LEU A 122 5.80 2.52 6.07
CA LEU A 122 5.22 1.32 6.66
C LEU A 122 6.30 0.51 7.40
N ASN A 123 7.48 0.36 6.81
CA ASN A 123 8.50 -0.52 7.36
C ASN A 123 9.68 0.30 7.88
N LEU A 124 9.65 0.68 9.16
CA LEU A 124 10.71 1.46 9.79
C LEU A 124 11.21 0.80 11.07
N VAL A 125 12.53 0.75 11.22
CA VAL A 125 13.22 0.34 12.44
C VAL A 125 14.22 1.41 12.83
N VAL A 126 14.38 1.64 14.13
CA VAL A 126 15.38 2.53 14.72
C VAL A 126 16.32 1.68 15.57
N ILE A 127 17.61 1.79 15.36
CA ILE A 127 18.65 1.12 16.15
C ILE A 127 19.41 2.20 16.91
N GLU A 128 19.43 2.13 18.23
CA GLU A 128 20.17 3.03 19.10
C GLU A 128 21.66 2.61 19.19
N ASN A 129 22.51 3.49 19.73
CA ASN A 129 23.94 3.20 19.93
C ASN A 129 24.20 2.02 20.89
N THR A 130 23.27 1.78 21.81
CA THR A 130 23.21 0.65 22.75
C THR A 130 22.76 -0.66 22.09
N LEU A 131 22.54 -0.65 20.76
CA LEU A 131 21.97 -1.75 19.98
C LEU A 131 20.50 -2.05 20.32
N LYS A 132 19.88 -1.24 21.18
CA LYS A 132 18.45 -1.28 21.43
C LYS A 132 17.73 -1.00 20.12
N THR A 133 16.93 -1.97 19.69
CA THR A 133 16.21 -1.88 18.42
C THR A 133 14.75 -1.58 18.69
N ARG A 134 14.16 -0.65 17.94
CA ARG A 134 12.75 -0.28 18.01
C ARG A 134 12.09 -0.41 16.65
N ARG A 135 10.96 -1.10 16.61
CA ARG A 135 10.12 -1.25 15.42
C ARG A 135 9.01 -0.23 15.41
N PHE A 136 8.76 0.38 14.27
CA PHE A 136 7.62 1.26 14.07
C PHE A 136 6.36 0.46 13.70
N TYR A 137 5.22 0.81 14.29
CA TYR A 137 3.89 0.35 13.90
C TYR A 137 3.03 1.56 13.49
N PRO A 138 2.62 1.70 12.22
CA PRO A 138 1.83 2.83 11.74
C PRO A 138 0.36 2.80 12.17
N PHE A 139 -0.14 1.65 12.64
CA PHE A 139 -1.57 1.42 12.88
C PHE A 139 -1.82 0.81 14.27
N PRO A 140 -2.99 1.09 14.88
CA PRO A 140 -4.01 2.05 14.42
C PRO A 140 -3.55 3.50 14.62
N GLN A 141 -2.72 3.71 15.64
CA GLN A 141 -1.98 4.94 15.91
C GLN A 141 -0.48 4.66 15.77
N PRO A 142 0.30 5.58 15.19
CA PRO A 142 1.74 5.43 15.07
C PRO A 142 2.42 5.26 16.43
N MET A 143 3.18 4.18 16.59
CA MET A 143 3.94 3.89 17.81
C MET A 143 5.25 3.16 17.52
N VAL A 144 6.11 3.08 18.53
CA VAL A 144 7.33 2.28 18.50
C VAL A 144 7.30 1.21 19.57
N GLN A 145 7.75 0.00 19.21
CA GLN A 145 7.89 -1.13 20.12
C GLN A 145 9.38 -1.50 20.21
N VAL A 146 9.86 -1.76 21.42
CA VAL A 146 11.22 -2.28 21.63
C VAL A 146 11.27 -3.75 21.21
N ILE A 147 12.32 -4.12 20.48
CA ILE A 147 12.65 -5.51 20.15
C ILE A 147 13.81 -5.92 21.06
N ASP A 148 13.54 -6.80 22.02
CA ASP A 148 14.58 -7.25 22.95
C ASP A 148 15.61 -8.15 22.26
N LYS A 149 15.16 -8.99 21.34
CA LYS A 149 16.01 -9.99 20.66
C LYS A 149 15.72 -10.05 19.15
N PRO A 150 16.27 -9.09 18.36
CA PRO A 150 15.91 -8.94 16.94
C PRO A 150 16.28 -10.15 16.07
N PHE A 151 17.22 -10.98 16.50
CA PHE A 151 17.66 -12.16 15.75
C PHE A 151 16.85 -13.44 16.05
N GLU A 152 16.10 -13.46 17.17
CA GLU A 152 15.22 -14.57 17.54
C GLU A 152 13.80 -14.36 17.01
N GLU A 153 13.42 -13.11 16.70
CA GLU A 153 12.11 -12.80 16.14
C GLU A 153 11.97 -13.29 14.70
N LYS A 154 10.75 -13.74 14.37
CA LYS A 154 10.40 -14.18 13.02
C LYS A 154 10.39 -13.05 11.99
N GLU A 155 10.03 -11.83 12.43
CA GLU A 155 9.87 -10.66 11.57
C GLU A 155 10.51 -9.47 12.28
N ILE A 156 11.51 -8.82 11.69
CA ILE A 156 12.18 -7.61 12.20
C ILE A 156 11.37 -6.36 11.84
N TYR A 157 10.70 -6.40 10.69
CA TYR A 157 9.77 -5.38 10.24
C TYR A 157 8.33 -5.85 10.47
N PRO A 158 7.37 -4.94 10.68
CA PRO A 158 5.99 -5.34 10.92
C PRO A 158 5.36 -5.94 9.65
N ALA A 159 4.65 -7.06 9.77
CA ALA A 159 3.84 -7.61 8.67
C ALA A 159 2.52 -6.85 8.47
N LEU A 160 2.61 -5.58 8.10
CA LEU A 160 1.49 -4.63 8.09
C LEU A 160 0.36 -4.98 7.13
N TRP A 161 0.66 -5.74 6.09
CA TRP A 161 -0.35 -6.20 5.14
C TRP A 161 -1.25 -7.30 5.68
N ARG A 162 -1.07 -7.75 6.94
CA ARG A 162 -1.91 -8.79 7.55
C ARG A 162 -2.95 -8.24 8.53
N ASN A 163 -2.69 -7.08 9.14
CA ASN A 163 -3.53 -6.56 10.23
C ASN A 163 -3.35 -5.04 10.38
N PHE A 164 -4.43 -4.29 10.15
CA PHE A 164 -4.49 -2.83 10.31
C PHE A 164 -4.98 -2.40 11.70
N MET A 165 -5.09 -3.36 12.63
CA MET A 165 -5.36 -3.15 14.06
C MET A 165 -6.60 -2.29 14.33
N GLY A 166 -7.67 -2.50 13.55
CA GLY A 166 -8.93 -1.79 13.70
C GLY A 166 -8.93 -0.38 13.13
N LYS A 167 -7.94 0.00 12.31
CA LYS A 167 -7.89 1.32 11.68
C LYS A 167 -9.20 1.65 10.98
N ASN A 168 -9.70 2.84 11.23
CA ASN A 168 -10.89 3.35 10.58
C ASN A 168 -10.59 3.63 9.10
N ALA A 169 -11.48 3.15 8.23
CA ALA A 169 -11.46 3.45 6.81
C ALA A 169 -12.82 4.01 6.39
N ILE A 170 -12.83 5.23 5.88
CA ILE A 170 -14.03 5.91 5.41
C ILE A 170 -14.42 5.30 4.07
N ALA A 171 -15.61 4.71 4.03
CA ALA A 171 -16.19 4.10 2.84
C ALA A 171 -17.40 4.91 2.36
N VAL A 172 -17.45 5.18 1.05
CA VAL A 172 -18.55 5.92 0.42
C VAL A 172 -19.07 5.13 -0.80
N PRO A 173 -20.32 4.64 -0.76
CA PRO A 173 -20.99 4.02 -1.90
C PRO A 173 -21.59 5.01 -2.89
N ASP A 174 -21.57 4.62 -4.16
CA ASP A 174 -22.26 5.32 -5.25
C ASP A 174 -23.76 4.98 -5.33
N LEU A 175 -24.22 3.98 -4.56
CA LEU A 175 -25.60 3.48 -4.53
C LEU A 175 -26.14 3.05 -5.90
N VAL A 176 -25.27 2.60 -6.80
CA VAL A 176 -25.66 2.08 -8.12
C VAL A 176 -25.69 0.53 -8.10
N PRO A 177 -26.87 -0.10 -8.26
CA PRO A 177 -26.96 -1.54 -8.47
C PRO A 177 -26.21 -1.99 -9.75
N PRO A 178 -25.59 -3.18 -9.77
CA PRO A 178 -25.49 -4.16 -8.68
C PRO A 178 -24.28 -3.91 -7.75
N ARG A 179 -23.54 -2.80 -7.92
CA ARG A 179 -22.26 -2.55 -7.25
C ARG A 179 -22.43 -2.27 -5.77
N SER A 180 -23.26 -1.29 -5.45
CA SER A 180 -23.57 -0.90 -4.07
C SER A 180 -25.02 -0.43 -4.02
N PHE A 181 -25.81 -0.93 -3.07
CA PHE A 181 -27.21 -0.54 -2.90
C PHE A 181 -27.73 -0.99 -1.53
N TYR A 182 -28.86 -0.44 -1.10
CA TYR A 182 -29.56 -0.93 0.07
C TYR A 182 -30.53 -2.05 -0.32
N SER A 183 -30.43 -3.18 0.37
CA SER A 183 -31.49 -4.18 0.37
C SER A 183 -32.43 -3.94 1.53
N PHE A 184 -33.73 -4.07 1.28
CA PHE A 184 -34.79 -3.91 2.26
C PHE A 184 -35.29 -5.30 2.68
N ASN A 185 -35.33 -5.56 3.98
CA ASN A 185 -35.99 -6.75 4.50
C ASN A 185 -37.47 -6.44 4.74
N PRO A 186 -38.41 -7.04 3.97
CA PRO A 186 -39.83 -6.72 4.09
C PRO A 186 -40.44 -7.17 5.42
N LYS A 187 -39.85 -8.17 6.10
CA LYS A 187 -40.37 -8.68 7.37
C LYS A 187 -40.01 -7.78 8.55
N THR A 188 -38.82 -7.17 8.52
CA THR A 188 -38.30 -6.38 9.66
C THR A 188 -38.27 -4.88 9.39
N GLY A 189 -38.52 -4.46 8.15
CA GLY A 189 -38.33 -3.07 7.72
C GLY A 189 -36.87 -2.61 7.67
N HIS A 190 -35.92 -3.49 8.00
CA HIS A 190 -34.52 -3.13 8.16
C HIS A 190 -33.82 -2.97 6.81
N ARG A 191 -33.09 -1.87 6.64
CA ARG A 191 -32.24 -1.62 5.46
C ARG A 191 -30.82 -2.12 5.73
N THR A 192 -30.29 -2.95 4.85
CA THR A 192 -28.92 -3.44 4.93
C THR A 192 -28.15 -3.09 3.67
N GLN A 193 -26.87 -2.77 3.84
CA GLN A 193 -25.98 -2.52 2.71
C GLN A 193 -25.71 -3.81 1.95
N SER A 194 -25.79 -3.73 0.63
CA SER A 194 -25.62 -4.85 -0.29
C SER A 194 -24.91 -4.39 -1.56
N GLY A 195 -24.70 -5.32 -2.48
CA GLY A 195 -23.97 -5.14 -3.73
C GLY A 195 -22.63 -5.85 -3.76
N SER A 196 -22.15 -6.11 -4.98
CA SER A 196 -20.94 -6.88 -5.22
C SER A 196 -19.69 -6.17 -4.68
N VAL A 197 -19.57 -4.86 -4.95
CA VAL A 197 -18.42 -4.04 -4.51
C VAL A 197 -18.42 -3.92 -2.99
N TYR A 198 -19.59 -3.64 -2.38
CA TYR A 198 -19.71 -3.58 -0.92
C TYR A 198 -19.24 -4.89 -0.24
N LYS A 199 -19.68 -6.05 -0.74
CA LYS A 199 -19.30 -7.36 -0.19
C LYS A 199 -17.79 -7.61 -0.29
N VAL A 200 -17.16 -7.23 -1.41
CA VAL A 200 -15.72 -7.36 -1.60
C VAL A 200 -14.95 -6.51 -0.59
N PHE A 201 -15.30 -5.23 -0.46
CA PHE A 201 -14.65 -4.35 0.51
C PHE A 201 -14.91 -4.79 1.95
N LYS A 202 -16.12 -5.24 2.28
CA LYS A 202 -16.43 -5.80 3.60
C LYS A 202 -15.56 -7.02 3.93
N ALA A 203 -15.40 -7.94 2.97
CA ALA A 203 -14.52 -9.09 3.15
C ALA A 203 -13.05 -8.69 3.29
N PHE A 204 -12.59 -7.71 2.50
CA PHE A 204 -11.25 -7.12 2.64
C PHE A 204 -11.04 -6.52 4.03
N THR A 205 -11.95 -5.68 4.51
CA THR A 205 -11.82 -5.03 5.81
C THR A 205 -11.86 -6.02 6.96
N GLN A 206 -12.68 -7.07 6.87
CA GLN A 206 -12.71 -8.16 7.84
C GLN A 206 -11.39 -8.94 7.86
N ARG A 207 -10.87 -9.31 6.69
CA ARG A 207 -9.62 -10.09 6.55
C ARG A 207 -8.42 -9.35 7.13
N TYR A 208 -8.39 -8.03 6.98
CA TYR A 208 -7.26 -7.20 7.36
C TYR A 208 -7.49 -6.40 8.65
N ASN A 209 -8.55 -6.70 9.40
CA ASN A 209 -8.90 -6.03 10.66
C ASN A 209 -8.94 -4.50 10.50
N ILE A 210 -9.77 -4.03 9.57
CA ILE A 210 -10.05 -2.62 9.29
C ILE A 210 -11.49 -2.34 9.74
N THR A 211 -11.70 -1.22 10.42
CA THR A 211 -13.04 -0.76 10.79
C THR A 211 -13.61 0.08 9.66
N MET A 212 -14.52 -0.51 8.88
CA MET A 212 -15.16 0.19 7.77
C MET A 212 -16.25 1.16 8.28
N LEU A 213 -16.02 2.46 8.14
CA LEU A 213 -16.97 3.51 8.50
C LEU A 213 -17.71 3.98 7.24
N LEU A 214 -18.97 3.61 7.13
CA LEU A 214 -19.82 4.11 6.05
C LEU A 214 -20.26 5.53 6.38
N LYS A 215 -19.87 6.50 5.55
CA LYS A 215 -20.25 7.90 5.78
C LYS A 215 -21.77 8.05 5.70
N TRP A 216 -22.38 8.68 6.70
CA TRP A 216 -23.81 8.91 6.78
C TRP A 216 -24.08 10.40 7.10
N PRO A 217 -25.14 11.03 6.58
CA PRO A 217 -26.09 10.50 5.59
C PRO A 217 -25.44 10.34 4.21
N LEU A 218 -25.84 9.28 3.51
CA LEU A 218 -25.44 9.12 2.12
C LEU A 218 -26.24 10.12 1.28
N ASN A 219 -25.56 11.11 0.74
CA ASN A 219 -26.16 11.98 -0.26
C ASN A 219 -26.42 11.13 -1.51
N THR A 220 -27.68 10.88 -1.83
CA THR A 220 -28.08 10.14 -3.04
C THR A 220 -27.62 10.82 -4.33
N ASN A 221 -27.25 12.10 -4.24
CA ASN A 221 -26.77 12.90 -5.35
C ASN A 221 -25.24 12.89 -5.48
N THR A 222 -24.52 12.15 -4.63
CA THR A 222 -23.08 12.03 -4.76
C THR A 222 -22.73 11.30 -6.04
N THR A 223 -22.13 12.04 -6.97
CA THR A 223 -21.71 11.49 -8.26
C THR A 223 -20.46 10.64 -8.09
N GLN A 224 -20.27 9.65 -8.96
CA GLN A 224 -19.02 8.87 -9.04
C GLN A 224 -17.77 9.77 -9.15
N LYS A 225 -17.87 10.86 -9.93
CA LYS A 225 -16.79 11.85 -10.09
C LYS A 225 -16.40 12.47 -8.74
N GLU A 226 -17.39 12.87 -7.94
CA GLU A 226 -17.17 13.43 -6.60
C GLU A 226 -16.47 12.42 -5.68
N ILE A 227 -16.91 11.15 -5.69
CA ILE A 227 -16.28 10.08 -4.89
C ILE A 227 -14.80 9.93 -5.27
N ILE A 228 -14.50 9.90 -6.58
CA ILE A 228 -13.13 9.76 -7.08
C ILE A 228 -12.28 10.97 -6.69
N GLU A 229 -12.78 12.18 -6.90
CA GLU A 229 -12.06 13.43 -6.53
C GLU A 229 -11.76 13.47 -5.04
N ARG A 230 -12.73 13.13 -4.19
CA ARG A 230 -12.55 13.06 -2.73
C ARG A 230 -11.59 11.96 -2.31
N THR A 231 -11.57 10.83 -3.01
CA THR A 231 -10.58 9.77 -2.81
C THR A 231 -9.16 10.27 -3.15
N VAL A 232 -9.00 10.97 -4.28
CA VAL A 232 -7.70 11.55 -4.68
C VAL A 232 -7.21 12.60 -3.68
N ARG A 233 -8.12 13.36 -3.07
CA ARG A 233 -7.82 14.29 -1.98
C ARG A 233 -7.53 13.61 -0.63
N GLY A 234 -7.74 12.28 -0.53
CA GLY A 234 -7.53 11.52 0.70
C GLY A 234 -8.65 11.65 1.73
N GLU A 235 -9.85 12.11 1.34
CA GLU A 235 -11.02 12.20 2.22
C GLU A 235 -11.81 10.89 2.32
N ILE A 236 -11.59 9.97 1.37
CA ILE A 236 -12.25 8.68 1.27
C ILE A 236 -11.15 7.63 1.12
N ASP A 237 -11.17 6.61 1.98
CA ASP A 237 -10.18 5.54 1.97
C ASP A 237 -10.62 4.40 1.04
N LEU A 238 -11.93 4.07 1.07
CA LEU A 238 -12.50 2.94 0.35
C LEU A 238 -13.68 3.41 -0.53
N PRO A 239 -13.41 3.90 -1.76
CA PRO A 239 -14.48 4.28 -2.68
C PRO A 239 -15.23 3.04 -3.17
N LEU A 240 -16.51 2.91 -2.83
CA LEU A 240 -17.34 1.79 -3.27
C LEU A 240 -18.06 2.19 -4.58
N THR A 241 -17.28 2.38 -5.64
CA THR A 241 -17.77 2.76 -6.97
C THR A 241 -17.08 1.96 -8.08
N GLY A 242 -17.65 1.97 -9.29
CA GLY A 242 -16.97 1.48 -10.49
C GLY A 242 -16.10 2.57 -11.12
N GLN A 243 -15.22 2.21 -12.06
CA GLN A 243 -14.65 3.17 -13.00
C GLN A 243 -14.38 2.43 -14.31
N LEU A 244 -14.72 3.05 -15.44
CA LEU A 244 -14.25 2.59 -16.74
C LEU A 244 -12.82 3.09 -16.94
N ILE A 245 -11.87 2.15 -17.00
CA ILE A 245 -10.48 2.46 -17.26
C ILE A 245 -10.27 2.45 -18.76
N SER A 246 -10.05 3.63 -19.34
CA SER A 246 -9.60 3.76 -20.72
C SER A 246 -8.09 3.71 -20.76
N PHE A 247 -7.53 2.63 -21.31
CA PHE A 247 -6.08 2.49 -21.51
C PHE A 247 -5.51 3.54 -22.48
N ARG A 248 -6.35 4.29 -23.21
CA ARG A 248 -5.93 5.34 -24.14
C ARG A 248 -5.49 6.63 -23.44
N HIS A 249 -5.77 6.81 -22.15
CA HIS A 249 -5.38 8.00 -21.39
C HIS A 249 -4.59 7.63 -20.13
N PRO A 250 -3.24 7.65 -20.18
CA PRO A 250 -2.39 7.27 -19.05
C PRO A 250 -2.61 8.14 -17.80
N ASN A 251 -3.13 9.36 -17.98
CA ASN A 251 -3.45 10.28 -16.87
C ASN A 251 -4.85 10.10 -16.28
N GLY A 252 -5.75 9.35 -16.94
CA GLY A 252 -7.17 9.26 -16.59
C GLY A 252 -7.48 8.23 -15.50
N SER A 253 -6.55 7.33 -15.19
CA SER A 253 -6.75 6.29 -14.18
C SER A 253 -5.57 6.28 -13.22
N ARG A 254 -5.56 7.24 -12.30
CA ARG A 254 -4.55 7.34 -11.23
C ARG A 254 -4.70 6.24 -10.16
N ALA A 255 -5.81 5.50 -10.17
CA ALA A 255 -6.06 4.38 -9.27
C ALA A 255 -6.05 3.06 -10.05
N GLN A 256 -5.27 2.08 -9.58
CA GLN A 256 -5.34 0.72 -10.10
C GLN A 256 -6.69 0.10 -9.71
N PRO A 257 -7.38 -0.59 -10.64
CA PRO A 257 -8.65 -1.24 -10.31
C PRO A 257 -8.37 -2.40 -9.35
N LEU A 258 -9.13 -2.48 -8.27
CA LEU A 258 -9.12 -3.65 -7.38
C LEU A 258 -9.78 -4.86 -8.05
N LEU A 259 -10.82 -4.60 -8.86
CA LEU A 259 -11.57 -5.58 -9.64
C LEU A 259 -11.79 -5.01 -11.04
N GLY A 260 -11.29 -5.72 -12.05
CA GLY A 260 -11.53 -5.39 -13.45
C GLY A 260 -12.64 -6.27 -14.02
N MET A 261 -13.66 -5.66 -14.62
CA MET A 261 -14.55 -6.35 -15.56
C MET A 261 -14.09 -6.01 -16.97
N THR A 262 -13.87 -7.03 -17.80
CA THR A 262 -13.33 -6.89 -19.17
C THR A 262 -14.38 -7.02 -20.26
N ALA A 263 -15.64 -7.31 -19.91
CA ALA A 263 -16.70 -7.54 -20.88
C ALA A 263 -17.59 -6.30 -21.05
N LEU A 264 -17.72 -5.83 -22.29
CA LEU A 264 -18.80 -4.94 -22.72
C LEU A 264 -19.95 -5.81 -23.23
N SER A 265 -21.17 -5.56 -22.75
CA SER A 265 -22.37 -6.25 -23.20
C SER A 265 -23.39 -5.22 -23.66
N ILE A 266 -24.09 -5.53 -24.75
CA ILE A 266 -25.20 -4.72 -25.26
C ILE A 266 -26.49 -5.39 -24.79
N ALA A 267 -27.25 -4.71 -23.95
CA ALA A 267 -28.62 -5.12 -23.63
C ALA A 267 -29.54 -4.57 -24.70
N VAL A 268 -30.18 -5.46 -25.47
CA VAL A 268 -31.23 -5.10 -26.41
C VAL A 268 -32.58 -5.39 -25.76
N PRO A 269 -33.61 -4.55 -25.97
CA PRO A 269 -34.95 -4.87 -25.52
C PRO A 269 -35.36 -6.21 -26.15
N CYS A 270 -35.99 -7.08 -25.35
CA CYS A 270 -36.63 -8.26 -25.91
C CYS A 270 -37.76 -7.77 -26.81
N GLY A 271 -37.75 -8.17 -28.10
CA GLY A 271 -38.91 -7.97 -28.95
C GLY A 271 -40.13 -8.62 -28.31
N PRO A 272 -41.35 -8.10 -28.56
CA PRO A 272 -42.55 -8.78 -28.10
C PRO A 272 -42.52 -10.22 -28.61
N GLU A 273 -42.95 -11.16 -27.78
CA GLU A 273 -43.03 -12.54 -28.21
C GLU A 273 -43.98 -12.59 -29.43
N LEU A 274 -43.47 -13.05 -30.57
CA LEU A 274 -44.28 -13.14 -31.78
C LEU A 274 -45.50 -14.02 -31.50
N PRO A 275 -46.73 -13.51 -31.71
CA PRO A 275 -47.95 -14.31 -31.66
C PRO A 275 -47.80 -15.58 -32.49
N MET A 276 -48.43 -16.67 -32.04
CA MET A 276 -48.36 -17.95 -32.76
C MET A 276 -48.80 -17.80 -34.23
N PHE A 277 -49.77 -16.91 -34.49
CA PHE A 277 -50.22 -16.55 -35.84
C PHE A 277 -49.08 -15.99 -36.71
N ASP A 278 -48.36 -14.98 -36.23
CA ASP A 278 -47.24 -14.39 -36.98
C ASP A 278 -46.11 -15.41 -37.21
N ARG A 279 -45.87 -16.30 -36.24
CA ARG A 279 -44.93 -17.42 -36.41
C ARG A 279 -45.38 -18.41 -37.48
N PHE A 280 -46.68 -18.73 -37.51
CA PHE A 280 -47.25 -19.62 -38.53
C PHE A 280 -47.10 -19.00 -39.93
N PHE A 281 -47.39 -17.71 -40.08
CA PHE A 281 -47.22 -16.97 -41.34
C PHE A 281 -45.76 -16.91 -41.79
N LEU A 282 -44.82 -16.68 -40.87
CA LEU A 282 -43.39 -16.68 -41.16
C LEU A 282 -42.87 -18.03 -41.66
N VAL A 283 -43.41 -19.13 -41.14
CA VAL A 283 -42.93 -20.49 -41.47
C VAL A 283 -43.59 -21.06 -42.72
N TYR A 284 -44.91 -20.89 -42.86
CA TYR A 284 -45.67 -21.53 -43.93
C TYR A 284 -45.95 -20.61 -45.13
N GLY A 285 -45.70 -19.31 -44.98
CA GLY A 285 -46.02 -18.31 -45.99
C GLY A 285 -47.52 -18.13 -46.18
N LEU A 286 -47.93 -16.97 -46.69
CA LEU A 286 -49.21 -16.87 -47.36
C LEU A 286 -49.08 -17.60 -48.68
N THR A 287 -49.51 -18.86 -48.74
CA THR A 287 -49.88 -19.43 -50.03
C THR A 287 -51.13 -18.69 -50.49
N THR A 288 -50.95 -17.55 -51.14
CA THR A 288 -52.02 -16.91 -51.91
C THR A 288 -52.33 -17.86 -53.06
N SER A 289 -53.30 -18.74 -52.83
CA SER A 289 -53.95 -19.48 -53.90
C SER A 289 -54.79 -18.45 -54.67
N CYS A 290 -54.23 -17.95 -55.77
CA CYS A 290 -55.02 -17.32 -56.83
C CYS A 290 -55.88 -18.37 -57.54
#